data_AF-A0A959YXH1-F1
#
_entry.id   AF-A0A959YXH1-F1
#
_cell.length_a   1.000
_cell.length_b   1.000
_cell.length_c   1.000
_cell.angle_alpha   90.00
_cell.angle_beta   90.00
_cell.angle_gamma   90.00
#
_symmetry.space_group_name_H-M   'P 1'
#
loop_
_entity.id
_entity.type
_entity.pdbx_description
1 polymer ?
#
loop_
_entity_poly.entity_id
_entity_poly.type
_entity_poly.pdbx_seq_one_letter_code
_entity_poly.pdbx_strand_id
1 'polypeptide(L)'
;SRRTEGAQHVLAISSRPIVLGNMPEEGREHLYERVGFLGQVPVKVAGPVQVGDVVVPSGAQDGLARAWRADEVPGEMLGQVIGVAWENDPDNVVGLVNVAVGMDQRPLAERVVALERDLETLRRDVDQLMGRSTGSRDRAAAGREPFPLASVAGPAIPELPRQELTEAEFEAWLKDAGPVFEAVMGQVRKQFQEWDSDYRRFEDVRLLVDEPVTALRSMHRGEFLPTVWEAMRARAVKDGPAGR
;
A
#
# COMPACT_ATOMS: atom_id res chain seq x y z
N SER A 1 3.10 14.38 -11.47
CA SER A 1 2.82 13.06 -12.09
C SER A 1 1.44 12.60 -11.64
N ARG A 2 0.68 11.88 -12.47
CA ARG A 2 -0.61 11.26 -12.09
C ARG A 2 -0.49 9.79 -11.69
N ARG A 3 0.71 9.21 -11.80
CA ARG A 3 0.98 7.82 -11.42
C ARG A 3 1.06 7.70 -9.90
N THR A 4 0.28 6.79 -9.33
CA THR A 4 0.21 6.52 -7.89
C THR A 4 0.80 5.18 -7.50
N GLU A 5 1.09 4.31 -8.47
CA GLU A 5 1.76 3.02 -8.23
C GLU A 5 3.17 3.22 -7.65
N GLY A 6 3.47 2.48 -6.59
CA GLY A 6 4.75 2.55 -5.89
C GLY A 6 5.04 3.89 -5.21
N ALA A 7 4.05 4.80 -5.17
CA ALA A 7 4.21 6.07 -4.47
C ALA A 7 4.24 5.82 -2.95
N GLN A 8 5.30 6.27 -2.29
CA GLN A 8 5.39 6.22 -0.83
C GLN A 8 4.36 7.14 -0.17
N HIS A 9 4.07 8.27 -0.81
CA HIS A 9 3.06 9.23 -0.38
C HIS A 9 2.32 9.74 -1.61
N VAL A 10 0.99 9.83 -1.49
CA VAL A 10 0.13 10.44 -2.50
C VAL A 10 -0.32 11.80 -1.96
N LEU A 11 -0.01 12.86 -2.71
CA LEU A 11 -0.30 14.24 -2.31
C LEU A 11 -1.12 14.93 -3.40
N ALA A 12 -1.87 15.94 -2.99
CA ALA A 12 -2.68 16.75 -3.90
C ALA A 12 -1.89 17.93 -4.47
N ILE A 13 -2.13 18.24 -5.74
CA ILE A 13 -1.61 19.46 -6.37
C ILE A 13 -2.52 20.64 -6.01
N SER A 14 -1.95 21.69 -5.41
CA SER A 14 -2.66 22.90 -5.02
C SER A 14 -2.64 23.94 -6.13
N SER A 15 -3.80 24.49 -6.45
CA SER A 15 -3.91 25.61 -7.39
C SER A 15 -3.63 26.97 -6.73
N ARG A 16 -3.82 27.07 -5.41
CA ARG A 16 -3.79 28.33 -4.64
C ARG A 16 -3.16 28.17 -3.24
N PRO A 17 -1.86 27.85 -3.15
CA PRO A 17 -1.16 27.79 -1.87
C PRO A 17 -0.97 29.19 -1.27
N ILE A 18 -1.12 29.30 0.05
CA ILE A 18 -0.88 30.56 0.80
C ILE A 18 0.61 30.72 1.12
N VAL A 19 1.30 29.61 1.39
CA VAL A 19 2.74 29.55 1.64
C VAL A 19 3.36 28.59 0.64
N LEU A 20 4.43 29.03 -0.02
CA LEU A 20 5.22 28.22 -0.94
C LEU A 20 6.65 28.13 -0.41
N GLY A 21 7.13 26.89 -0.23
CA GLY A 21 8.53 26.60 0.07
C GLY A 21 9.23 26.03 -1.16
N ASN A 22 10.56 26.09 -1.18
CA ASN A 22 11.40 25.49 -2.21
C ASN A 22 10.98 25.89 -3.65
N MET A 23 10.72 27.19 -3.85
CA MET A 23 10.39 27.71 -5.17
C MET A 23 11.55 27.45 -6.15
N PRO A 24 11.26 26.97 -7.36
CA PRO A 24 12.30 26.79 -8.38
C PRO A 24 12.87 28.12 -8.83
N GLU A 25 14.00 28.06 -9.53
CA GLU A 25 14.60 29.23 -10.16
C GLU A 25 13.63 29.91 -11.15
N GLU A 26 13.76 31.23 -11.27
CA GLU A 26 12.91 32.06 -12.12
C GLU A 26 12.95 31.55 -13.58
N GLY A 27 11.78 31.41 -14.19
CA GLY A 27 11.61 30.87 -15.54
C GLY A 27 11.53 29.34 -15.63
N ARG A 28 11.79 28.61 -14.55
CA ARG A 28 11.65 27.14 -14.48
C ARG A 28 10.35 26.67 -13.83
N GLU A 29 9.47 27.57 -13.43
CA GLU A 29 8.26 27.26 -12.65
C GLU A 29 7.34 26.26 -13.36
N HIS A 30 7.28 26.32 -14.70
CA HIS A 30 6.49 25.43 -15.54
C HIS A 30 6.92 23.95 -15.48
N LEU A 31 8.10 23.66 -14.94
CA LEU A 31 8.62 22.29 -14.76
C LEU A 31 8.23 21.68 -13.41
N TYR A 32 7.60 22.45 -12.53
CA TYR A 32 7.27 22.06 -11.16
C TYR A 32 5.80 22.28 -10.87
N GLU A 33 5.30 21.55 -9.87
CA GLU A 33 3.93 21.67 -9.38
C GLU A 33 3.93 22.06 -7.92
N ARG A 34 2.86 22.76 -7.52
CA ARG A 34 2.67 23.22 -6.15
C ARG A 34 1.97 22.12 -5.37
N VAL A 35 2.69 21.43 -4.50
CA VAL A 35 2.15 20.29 -3.76
C VAL A 35 1.60 20.75 -2.40
N GLY A 36 0.37 20.35 -2.08
CA GLY A 36 -0.26 20.63 -0.78
C GLY A 36 0.16 19.61 0.26
N PHE A 37 0.93 20.04 1.27
CA PHE A 37 1.36 19.20 2.40
C PHE A 37 0.44 19.29 3.62
N LEU A 38 -0.18 20.45 3.80
CA LEU A 38 -1.02 20.73 4.96
C LEU A 38 -2.10 21.74 4.59
N GLY A 39 -3.31 21.52 5.12
CA GLY A 39 -4.41 22.46 5.06
C GLY A 39 -5.56 21.96 4.20
N GLN A 40 -6.39 22.90 3.76
CA GLN A 40 -7.56 22.60 2.93
C GLN A 40 -7.17 22.67 1.45
N VAL A 41 -7.35 21.55 0.75
CA VAL A 41 -7.00 21.43 -0.67
C VAL A 41 -8.21 20.87 -1.42
N PRO A 42 -8.70 21.55 -2.47
CA PRO A 42 -9.71 20.98 -3.37
C PRO A 42 -9.11 19.81 -4.18
N VAL A 43 -9.68 18.62 -4.04
CA VAL A 43 -9.24 17.38 -4.72
C VAL A 43 -10.31 16.93 -5.69
N LYS A 44 -9.90 16.41 -6.87
CA LYS A 44 -10.83 15.82 -7.83
C LYS A 44 -11.25 14.43 -7.36
N VAL A 45 -12.51 14.27 -6.98
CA VAL A 45 -13.07 13.01 -6.49
C VAL A 45 -14.11 12.50 -7.47
N ALA A 46 -14.03 11.21 -7.81
CA ALA A 46 -15.01 10.50 -8.61
C ALA A 46 -15.96 9.71 -7.69
N GLY A 47 -17.26 9.92 -7.87
CA GLY A 47 -18.31 9.30 -7.07
C GLY A 47 -18.72 10.12 -5.83
N PRO A 48 -19.78 9.66 -5.14
CA PRO A 48 -20.38 10.35 -4.00
C PRO A 48 -19.38 10.51 -2.86
N VAL A 49 -19.51 11.59 -2.09
CA VAL A 49 -18.68 11.87 -0.92
C VAL A 49 -19.50 12.39 0.24
N GLN A 50 -19.12 11.99 1.46
CA GLN A 50 -19.68 12.50 2.70
C GLN A 50 -18.58 13.13 3.57
N VAL A 51 -18.99 14.03 4.46
CA VAL A 51 -18.08 14.61 5.45
C VAL A 51 -17.53 13.49 6.34
N GLY A 52 -16.22 13.43 6.48
CA GLY A 52 -15.53 12.41 7.27
C GLY A 52 -15.06 11.21 6.44
N ASP A 53 -15.43 11.10 5.17
CA ASP A 53 -14.91 10.05 4.30
C ASP A 53 -13.41 10.25 4.07
N VAL A 54 -12.71 9.13 4.00
CA VAL A 54 -11.29 9.05 3.69
C VAL A 54 -11.13 9.11 2.18
N VAL A 55 -10.27 10.02 1.71
CA VAL A 55 -10.02 10.23 0.28
C VAL A 55 -8.74 9.52 -0.11
N VAL A 56 -8.86 8.57 -1.03
CA VAL A 56 -7.76 7.73 -1.56
C VAL A 56 -7.67 7.88 -3.08
N PRO A 57 -6.49 7.67 -3.70
CA PRO A 57 -6.38 7.70 -5.16
C PRO A 57 -7.29 6.65 -5.83
N SER A 58 -7.74 6.94 -7.05
CA SER A 58 -8.63 6.04 -7.81
C SER A 58 -8.01 4.69 -8.17
N GLY A 59 -6.67 4.60 -8.17
CA GLY A 59 -5.88 3.45 -8.63
C GLY A 59 -5.65 3.41 -10.15
N ALA A 60 -6.33 4.24 -10.94
CA ALA A 60 -6.27 4.20 -12.40
C ALA A 60 -5.20 5.12 -13.03
N GLN A 61 -4.34 5.73 -12.20
CA GLN A 61 -3.30 6.69 -12.62
C GLN A 61 -3.85 7.92 -13.41
N ASP A 62 -5.10 8.28 -13.18
CA ASP A 62 -5.86 9.30 -13.91
C ASP A 62 -5.83 10.69 -13.25
N GLY A 63 -5.30 10.77 -12.02
CA GLY A 63 -5.29 11.99 -11.20
C GLY A 63 -6.62 12.27 -10.50
N LEU A 64 -7.48 11.26 -10.37
CA LEU A 64 -8.71 11.29 -9.58
C LEU A 64 -8.54 10.53 -8.27
N ALA A 65 -9.38 10.88 -7.30
CA ALA A 65 -9.53 10.19 -6.04
C ALA A 65 -10.92 9.56 -5.91
N ARG A 66 -11.10 8.69 -4.93
CA ARG A 66 -12.40 8.17 -4.49
C ARG A 66 -12.54 8.36 -2.99
N ALA A 67 -13.77 8.59 -2.54
CA ALA A 67 -14.12 8.65 -1.13
C ALA A 67 -14.53 7.26 -0.64
N TRP A 68 -14.10 6.91 0.57
CA TRP A 68 -14.45 5.68 1.28
C TRP A 68 -14.80 6.02 2.72
N ARG A 69 -15.76 5.29 3.30
CA ARG A 69 -15.97 5.40 4.75
C ARG A 69 -14.75 4.87 5.48
N ALA A 70 -14.38 5.50 6.59
CA ALA A 70 -13.13 5.18 7.30
C ALA A 70 -13.01 3.71 7.73
N ASP A 71 -14.13 3.06 8.05
CA ASP A 71 -14.25 1.65 8.41
C ASP A 71 -14.20 0.68 7.21
N GLU A 72 -14.49 1.18 6.01
CA GLU A 72 -14.57 0.40 4.77
C GLU A 72 -13.28 0.47 3.93
N VAL A 73 -12.35 1.40 4.24
CA VAL A 73 -11.08 1.53 3.51
C VAL A 73 -10.27 0.22 3.56
N PRO A 74 -9.87 -0.35 2.41
CA PRO A 74 -8.97 -1.50 2.37
C PRO A 74 -7.64 -1.16 3.07
N GLY A 75 -7.14 -2.07 3.90
CA GLY A 75 -5.92 -1.82 4.70
C GLY A 75 -4.69 -1.45 3.86
N GLU A 76 -4.58 -2.03 2.67
CA GLU A 76 -3.53 -1.73 1.68
C GLU A 76 -3.59 -0.30 1.10
N MET A 77 -4.75 0.36 1.18
CA MET A 77 -4.95 1.74 0.73
C MET A 77 -4.77 2.76 1.85
N LEU A 78 -4.70 2.35 3.12
CA LEU A 78 -4.51 3.26 4.25
C LEU A 78 -3.20 4.07 4.15
N GLY A 79 -2.15 3.48 3.57
CA GLY A 79 -0.88 4.19 3.32
C GLY A 79 -0.94 5.20 2.18
N GLN A 80 -2.00 5.18 1.37
CA GLN A 80 -2.18 6.06 0.20
C GLN A 80 -3.24 7.15 0.45
N VAL A 81 -3.70 7.29 1.69
CA VAL A 81 -4.69 8.29 2.07
C VAL A 81 -4.14 9.69 1.79
N ILE A 82 -4.93 10.47 1.05
CA ILE A 82 -4.63 11.86 0.72
C ILE A 82 -5.11 12.77 1.86
N GLY A 83 -6.25 12.45 2.46
CA GLY A 83 -6.84 13.22 3.55
C GLY A 83 -8.29 12.81 3.84
N VAL A 84 -9.01 13.70 4.54
CA VAL A 84 -10.41 13.49 4.93
C VAL A 84 -11.30 14.56 4.29
N ALA A 85 -12.42 14.14 3.71
CA ALA A 85 -13.39 15.03 3.09
C ALA A 85 -14.10 15.90 4.14
N TRP A 86 -14.20 17.20 3.87
CA TRP A 86 -14.91 18.19 4.69
C TRP A 86 -16.20 18.69 4.05
N GLU A 87 -16.55 18.13 2.89
CA GLU A 87 -17.76 18.45 2.15
C GLU A 87 -18.60 17.19 1.94
N ASN A 88 -19.92 17.39 1.84
CA ASN A 88 -20.89 16.36 1.53
C ASN A 88 -21.46 16.64 0.15
N ASP A 89 -21.27 15.72 -0.78
CA ASP A 89 -21.83 15.76 -2.13
C ASP A 89 -22.23 14.34 -2.56
N PRO A 90 -23.46 13.91 -2.22
CA PRO A 90 -23.93 12.56 -2.52
C PRO A 90 -24.28 12.34 -4.00
N ASP A 91 -24.41 13.41 -4.79
CA ASP A 91 -24.74 13.33 -6.22
C ASP A 91 -23.49 13.53 -7.12
N ASN A 92 -22.30 13.61 -6.51
CA ASN A 92 -21.04 13.82 -7.23
C ASN A 92 -20.73 12.67 -8.19
N VAL A 93 -20.55 13.01 -9.47
CA VAL A 93 -20.04 12.07 -10.48
C VAL A 93 -18.52 12.22 -10.61
N VAL A 94 -18.05 13.44 -10.91
CA VAL A 94 -16.65 13.86 -10.84
C VAL A 94 -16.63 15.35 -10.49
N GLY A 95 -16.03 15.71 -9.36
CA GLY A 95 -16.12 17.07 -8.81
C GLY A 95 -14.91 17.43 -7.96
N LEU A 96 -14.79 18.73 -7.63
CA LEU A 96 -13.80 19.21 -6.67
C LEU A 96 -14.41 19.18 -5.28
N VAL A 97 -13.79 18.41 -4.39
CA VAL A 97 -14.20 18.25 -3.00
C VAL A 97 -13.14 18.88 -2.11
N ASN A 98 -13.55 19.68 -1.12
CA ASN A 98 -12.63 20.22 -0.13
C ASN A 98 -12.16 19.11 0.83
N VAL A 99 -10.86 18.85 0.83
CA VAL A 99 -10.23 17.80 1.61
C VAL A 99 -9.24 18.44 2.58
N ALA A 100 -9.29 18.03 3.84
CA ALA A 100 -8.23 18.31 4.79
C ALA A 100 -7.07 17.36 4.55
N VAL A 101 -5.98 17.92 4.04
CA VAL A 101 -4.72 17.23 3.75
C VAL A 101 -3.74 17.50 4.89
N GLY A 102 -3.06 16.45 5.33
CA GLY A 102 -2.04 16.49 6.37
C GLY A 102 -1.51 15.08 6.67
N MET A 103 -0.60 14.97 7.64
CA MET A 103 -0.18 13.67 8.20
C MET A 103 -1.30 13.10 9.08
N ASP A 104 -2.44 12.80 8.49
CA ASP A 104 -3.60 12.30 9.22
C ASP A 104 -3.46 10.79 9.48
N GLN A 105 -3.07 10.44 10.71
CA GLN A 105 -2.93 9.04 11.14
C GLN A 105 -4.22 8.46 11.71
N ARG A 106 -5.33 9.23 11.73
CA ARG A 106 -6.61 8.76 12.29
C ARG A 106 -7.15 7.49 11.62
N PRO A 107 -7.14 7.34 10.29
CA PRO A 107 -7.63 6.11 9.65
C PRO A 107 -6.83 4.86 10.06
N LEU A 108 -5.51 5.01 10.27
CA LEU A 108 -4.67 3.93 10.78
C LEU A 108 -5.00 3.62 12.26
N ALA A 109 -5.17 4.65 13.09
CA ALA A 109 -5.51 4.49 14.50
C ALA A 109 -6.86 3.78 14.69
N GLU A 110 -7.88 4.17 13.92
CA GLU A 110 -9.21 3.55 13.95
C GLU A 110 -9.14 2.07 13.53
N ARG A 111 -8.32 1.74 12.52
CA ARG A 111 -8.13 0.35 12.09
C ARG A 111 -7.44 -0.51 13.14
N VAL A 112 -6.45 0.05 13.83
CA VAL A 112 -5.78 -0.64 14.94
C VAL A 112 -6.76 -0.92 16.07
N VAL A 113 -7.59 0.06 16.46
CA VAL A 113 -8.64 -0.13 17.48
C VAL A 113 -9.67 -1.18 17.06
N ALA A 114 -10.05 -1.24 15.77
CA ALA A 114 -10.95 -2.27 15.27
C ALA A 114 -10.33 -3.69 15.35
N LEU A 115 -9.07 -3.84 14.96
CA LEU A 115 -8.33 -5.11 15.07
C LEU A 115 -8.22 -5.60 16.52
N GLU A 116 -8.01 -4.70 17.47
CA GLU A 116 -7.95 -5.03 18.90
C GLU A 116 -9.28 -5.64 19.40
N ARG A 117 -10.41 -5.05 18.99
CA ARG A 117 -11.75 -5.55 19.35
C ARG A 117 -12.05 -6.92 18.74
N ASP A 118 -11.64 -7.15 17.49
CA ASP A 118 -11.83 -8.42 16.81
C ASP A 118 -11.00 -9.52 17.47
N LEU A 119 -9.76 -9.23 17.84
CA LEU A 119 -8.90 -10.16 18.58
C LEU A 119 -9.46 -10.49 19.96
N GLU A 120 -10.05 -9.52 20.66
CA GLU A 120 -10.68 -9.76 21.95
C GLU A 120 -11.90 -10.69 21.81
N THR A 121 -12.65 -10.54 20.73
CA THR A 121 -13.81 -11.40 20.43
C THR A 121 -13.38 -12.82 20.09
N LEU A 122 -12.39 -12.98 19.20
CA LEU A 122 -11.81 -14.28 18.86
C LEU A 122 -11.26 -15.01 20.07
N ARG A 123 -10.63 -14.29 21.01
CA ARG A 123 -10.14 -14.88 22.27
C ARG A 123 -11.29 -15.43 23.11
N ARG A 124 -12.37 -14.67 23.28
CA ARG A 124 -13.56 -15.14 24.01
C ARG A 124 -14.17 -16.38 23.37
N ASP A 125 -14.19 -16.45 22.04
CA ASP A 125 -14.73 -17.59 21.31
C ASP A 125 -13.87 -18.85 21.48
N VAL A 126 -12.54 -18.70 21.42
CA VAL A 126 -11.59 -19.80 21.71
C VAL A 126 -11.74 -20.29 23.14
N ASP A 127 -11.85 -19.40 24.12
CA ASP A 127 -12.05 -19.77 25.52
C ASP A 127 -13.37 -20.52 25.74
N GLN A 128 -14.44 -20.11 25.05
CA GLN A 128 -15.71 -20.84 25.10
C GLN A 128 -15.61 -22.22 24.45
N LEU A 129 -14.91 -22.37 23.33
CA LEU A 129 -14.71 -23.66 22.66
C LEU A 129 -13.85 -24.61 23.49
N MET A 130 -12.74 -24.11 24.03
CA MET A 130 -11.83 -24.86 24.90
C MET A 130 -12.50 -25.23 26.23
N GLY A 131 -13.31 -24.32 26.80
CA GLY A 131 -14.12 -24.58 27.99
C GLY A 131 -15.20 -25.66 27.79
N ARG A 132 -15.71 -25.83 26.57
CA ARG A 132 -16.64 -26.94 26.24
C ARG A 132 -15.94 -28.28 26.09
N SER A 133 -14.66 -28.29 25.72
CA SER A 133 -13.87 -29.52 25.53
C SER A 133 -13.28 -30.11 26.82
N THR A 134 -13.14 -29.30 27.87
CA THR A 134 -12.53 -29.68 29.16
C THR A 134 -13.55 -30.01 30.26
N GLY A 135 -14.85 -30.01 29.93
CA GLY A 135 -15.97 -30.29 30.84
C GLY A 135 -16.14 -31.77 31.23
N SER A 136 -15.09 -32.43 31.73
CA SER A 136 -15.22 -33.62 32.59
C SER A 136 -13.99 -33.75 33.48
N ARG A 137 -13.85 -32.86 34.47
CA ARG A 137 -13.43 -33.17 35.84
C ARG A 137 -13.49 -31.93 36.71
N ASP A 138 -14.44 -32.01 37.63
CA ASP A 138 -14.51 -31.42 38.97
C ASP A 138 -14.17 -29.94 39.22
N ARG A 139 -15.23 -29.32 39.73
CA ARG A 139 -15.31 -28.05 40.46
C ARG A 139 -14.32 -28.01 41.63
N ALA A 140 -13.71 -26.85 41.85
CA ALA A 140 -13.59 -26.28 43.20
C ALA A 140 -13.42 -24.76 43.11
N ALA A 141 -14.29 -24.08 43.85
CA ALA A 141 -14.34 -22.63 43.99
C ALA A 141 -13.22 -22.12 44.90
N ALA A 142 -12.76 -20.88 44.67
CA ALA A 142 -12.55 -19.89 45.74
C ALA A 142 -12.07 -18.54 45.18
N GLY A 143 -12.65 -17.45 45.67
CA GLY A 143 -11.96 -16.16 45.82
C GLY A 143 -12.03 -15.18 44.64
N ARG A 144 -13.12 -14.40 44.55
CA ARG A 144 -13.08 -13.09 43.89
C ARG A 144 -12.54 -12.07 44.89
N GLU A 145 -11.33 -11.58 44.64
CA GLU A 145 -10.84 -10.30 45.16
C GLU A 145 -10.82 -9.31 43.98
N PRO A 146 -11.28 -8.06 44.13
CA PRO A 146 -11.23 -7.07 43.06
C PRO A 146 -9.79 -6.55 42.88
N PHE A 147 -9.24 -6.69 41.68
CA PHE A 147 -7.91 -6.15 41.38
C PHE A 147 -7.93 -4.62 41.20
N PRO A 148 -6.98 -3.90 41.82
CA PRO A 148 -6.86 -2.45 41.70
C PRO A 148 -6.23 -2.06 40.35
N LEU A 149 -6.61 -0.89 39.85
CA LEU A 149 -5.98 -0.26 38.68
C LEU A 149 -4.53 0.13 39.02
N ALA A 150 -3.55 -0.52 38.38
CA ALA A 150 -2.15 -0.12 38.43
C ALA A 150 -1.53 -0.05 37.02
N SER A 151 -0.98 1.13 36.72
CA SER A 151 -0.13 1.61 35.62
C SER A 151 0.41 0.60 34.59
N VAL A 152 0.22 0.89 33.30
CA VAL A 152 0.69 0.08 32.15
C VAL A 152 2.10 0.50 31.72
N ALA A 153 3.03 -0.45 31.67
CA ALA A 153 4.27 -0.39 30.90
C ALA A 153 4.13 -1.28 29.66
N GLY A 154 4.57 -0.82 28.48
CA GLY A 154 4.29 -1.44 27.17
C GLY A 154 5.09 -2.74 26.87
N PRO A 155 4.58 -3.65 26.03
CA PRO A 155 5.23 -4.94 25.76
C PRO A 155 6.15 -4.93 24.53
N ALA A 156 7.16 -5.80 24.55
CA ALA A 156 8.09 -6.07 23.43
C ALA A 156 7.49 -7.06 22.40
N ILE A 157 7.95 -6.97 21.13
CA ILE A 157 7.39 -7.68 19.95
C ILE A 157 8.09 -9.04 19.72
N PRO A 158 7.37 -10.15 19.39
CA PRO A 158 7.96 -11.44 19.04
C PRO A 158 8.01 -11.72 17.50
N GLU A 159 9.02 -12.47 17.04
CA GLU A 159 9.21 -12.89 15.63
C GLU A 159 8.35 -14.13 15.25
N LEU A 160 7.81 -14.17 14.02
CA LEU A 160 7.00 -15.28 13.47
C LEU A 160 7.79 -16.14 12.46
N PRO A 161 7.51 -17.46 12.34
CA PRO A 161 8.27 -18.39 11.48
C PRO A 161 7.83 -18.34 10.00
N ARG A 162 8.79 -18.41 9.07
CA ARG A 162 8.56 -18.49 7.61
C ARG A 162 8.33 -19.95 7.20
N GLN A 163 7.24 -20.25 6.50
CA GLN A 163 7.08 -21.51 5.77
C GLN A 163 7.61 -21.32 4.34
N GLU A 164 8.57 -22.13 3.93
CA GLU A 164 9.13 -22.14 2.57
C GLU A 164 8.32 -23.10 1.68
N LEU A 165 7.86 -22.64 0.51
CA LEU A 165 7.23 -23.51 -0.50
C LEU A 165 8.27 -24.52 -1.03
N THR A 166 7.86 -25.77 -1.25
CA THR A 166 8.74 -26.76 -1.87
C THR A 166 8.80 -26.60 -3.39
N GLU A 167 9.90 -27.04 -4.02
CA GLU A 167 10.08 -26.98 -5.49
C GLU A 167 8.96 -27.69 -6.26
N ALA A 168 8.43 -28.79 -5.71
CA ALA A 168 7.34 -29.54 -6.32
C ALA A 168 5.99 -28.79 -6.27
N GLU A 169 5.71 -28.10 -5.17
CA GLU A 169 4.52 -27.25 -5.02
C GLU A 169 4.62 -26.02 -5.92
N PHE A 170 5.82 -25.46 -6.06
CA PHE A 170 6.08 -24.33 -6.94
C PHE A 170 5.88 -24.70 -8.42
N GLU A 171 6.43 -25.82 -8.90
CA GLU A 171 6.24 -26.24 -10.31
C GLU A 171 4.79 -26.63 -10.62
N ALA A 172 4.06 -27.19 -9.64
CA ALA A 172 2.63 -27.46 -9.79
C ALA A 172 1.84 -26.15 -9.94
N TRP A 173 2.15 -25.14 -9.12
CA TRP A 173 1.57 -23.81 -9.24
C TRP A 173 1.94 -23.13 -10.57
N LEU A 174 3.20 -23.25 -11.02
CA LEU A 174 3.70 -22.64 -12.24
C LEU A 174 3.01 -23.19 -13.49
N LYS A 175 2.60 -24.46 -13.46
CA LYS A 175 1.85 -25.08 -14.56
C LYS A 175 0.49 -24.42 -14.79
N ASP A 176 -0.16 -23.98 -13.72
CA ASP A 176 -1.49 -23.34 -13.77
C ASP A 176 -1.38 -21.82 -13.93
N ALA A 177 -0.43 -21.18 -13.24
CA ALA A 177 -0.24 -19.72 -13.24
C ALA A 177 0.62 -19.21 -14.41
N GLY A 178 1.54 -20.04 -14.95
CA GLY A 178 2.47 -19.67 -16.02
C GLY A 178 1.80 -19.08 -17.26
N PRO A 179 0.75 -19.70 -17.83
CA PRO A 179 0.03 -19.15 -18.98
C PRO A 179 -0.59 -17.77 -18.72
N VAL A 180 -1.02 -17.50 -17.48
CA VAL A 180 -1.57 -16.19 -17.09
C VAL A 180 -0.46 -15.13 -17.11
N PHE A 181 0.71 -15.45 -16.56
CA PHE A 181 1.87 -14.57 -16.60
C PHE A 181 2.36 -14.30 -18.03
N GLU A 182 2.37 -15.31 -18.91
CA GLU A 182 2.70 -15.14 -20.32
C GLU A 182 1.72 -14.19 -21.03
N ALA A 183 0.42 -14.33 -20.77
CA ALA A 183 -0.61 -13.46 -21.35
C ALA A 183 -0.44 -12.00 -20.90
N VAL A 184 -0.21 -11.77 -19.59
CA VAL A 184 0.03 -10.43 -19.03
C VAL A 184 1.30 -9.82 -19.61
N MET A 185 2.40 -10.57 -19.66
CA MET A 185 3.66 -10.07 -20.23
C MET A 185 3.59 -9.86 -21.74
N GLY A 186 2.72 -10.60 -22.44
CA GLY A 186 2.38 -10.34 -23.84
C GLY A 186 1.73 -8.97 -24.05
N GLN A 187 0.88 -8.52 -23.12
CA GLN A 187 0.30 -7.18 -23.15
C GLN A 187 1.34 -6.10 -22.83
N VAL A 188 2.18 -6.35 -21.82
CA VAL A 188 3.29 -5.46 -21.46
C VAL A 188 4.28 -5.30 -22.64
N ARG A 189 4.58 -6.38 -23.37
CA ARG A 189 5.42 -6.35 -24.58
C ARG A 189 4.86 -5.43 -25.66
N LYS A 190 3.55 -5.52 -25.93
CA LYS A 190 2.87 -4.63 -26.89
C LYS A 190 2.95 -3.17 -26.43
N GLN A 191 2.76 -2.94 -25.14
CA GLN A 191 2.84 -1.60 -24.55
C GLN A 191 4.23 -0.96 -24.73
N PHE A 192 5.30 -1.74 -24.55
CA PHE A 192 6.66 -1.25 -24.79
C PHE A 192 6.94 -0.94 -26.27
N GLN A 193 6.36 -1.70 -27.20
CA GLN A 193 6.45 -1.43 -28.64
C GLN A 193 5.71 -0.13 -29.01
N GLU A 194 4.53 0.11 -28.44
CA GLU A 194 3.78 1.36 -28.63
C GLU A 194 4.51 2.59 -28.10
N TRP A 195 5.29 2.42 -27.03
CA TRP A 195 6.09 3.49 -26.43
C TRP A 195 7.47 3.67 -27.08
N ASP A 196 7.76 2.95 -28.16
CA ASP A 196 9.06 2.96 -28.86
C ASP A 196 10.25 2.82 -27.89
N SER A 197 10.07 2.03 -26.83
CA SER A 197 11.02 1.89 -25.73
C SER A 197 11.72 0.53 -25.78
N ASP A 198 13.04 0.53 -25.99
CA ASP A 198 13.84 -0.70 -26.05
C ASP A 198 14.18 -1.23 -24.65
N TYR A 199 13.21 -1.91 -24.05
CA TYR A 199 13.36 -2.59 -22.75
C TYR A 199 14.34 -3.78 -22.80
N ARG A 200 14.71 -4.27 -23.99
CA ARG A 200 15.63 -5.41 -24.14
C ARG A 200 17.06 -5.07 -23.75
N ARG A 201 17.39 -3.79 -23.64
CA ARG A 201 18.66 -3.29 -23.11
C ARG A 201 18.84 -3.58 -21.61
N PHE A 202 17.77 -3.99 -20.94
CA PHE A 202 17.74 -4.37 -19.55
C PHE A 202 17.50 -5.87 -19.46
N GLU A 203 18.55 -6.66 -19.22
CA GLU A 203 18.49 -8.13 -19.29
C GLU A 203 17.49 -8.74 -18.30
N ASP A 204 17.36 -8.13 -17.12
CA ASP A 204 16.39 -8.43 -16.07
C ASP A 204 14.95 -8.19 -16.52
N VAL A 205 14.70 -7.03 -17.14
CA VAL A 205 13.37 -6.68 -17.68
C VAL A 205 13.05 -7.52 -18.92
N ARG A 206 14.06 -7.78 -19.76
CA ARG A 206 13.95 -8.67 -20.92
C ARG A 206 13.56 -10.08 -20.48
N LEU A 207 14.23 -10.64 -19.48
CA LEU A 207 13.94 -11.99 -18.99
C LEU A 207 12.50 -12.06 -18.44
N LEU A 208 12.06 -11.03 -17.70
CA LEU A 208 10.72 -10.97 -17.13
C LEU A 208 9.60 -10.81 -18.18
N VAL A 209 9.86 -10.04 -19.24
CA VAL A 209 8.85 -9.72 -20.27
C VAL A 209 8.87 -10.73 -21.42
N ASP A 210 10.05 -11.21 -21.81
CA ASP A 210 10.21 -12.12 -22.94
C ASP A 210 10.12 -13.60 -22.52
N GLU A 211 10.56 -13.94 -21.30
CA GLU A 211 10.64 -15.32 -20.77
C GLU A 211 10.15 -15.41 -19.30
N PRO A 212 8.91 -14.96 -18.99
CA PRO A 212 8.43 -14.77 -17.61
C PRO A 212 8.47 -16.03 -16.73
N VAL A 213 8.21 -17.20 -17.30
CA VAL A 213 8.23 -18.48 -16.57
C VAL A 213 9.65 -18.82 -16.10
N THR A 214 10.66 -18.51 -16.93
CA THR A 214 12.08 -18.67 -16.57
C THR A 214 12.47 -17.67 -15.47
N ALA A 215 11.96 -16.44 -15.53
CA ALA A 215 12.18 -15.43 -14.50
C ALA A 215 11.58 -15.85 -13.15
N LEU A 216 10.35 -16.38 -13.14
CA LEU A 216 9.68 -16.87 -11.94
C LEU A 216 10.45 -18.03 -11.26
N ARG A 217 11.02 -18.95 -12.05
CA ARG A 217 11.90 -20.00 -11.52
C ARG A 217 13.18 -19.45 -10.88
N SER A 218 13.79 -18.45 -11.49
CA SER A 218 14.97 -17.77 -10.92
C SER A 218 14.64 -17.01 -9.63
N MET A 219 13.43 -16.44 -9.53
CA MET A 219 12.93 -15.80 -8.31
C MET A 219 12.70 -16.82 -7.19
N HIS A 220 12.12 -17.98 -7.50
CA HIS A 220 11.90 -19.04 -6.52
C HIS A 220 13.23 -19.55 -5.92
N ARG A 221 14.27 -19.70 -6.74
CA ARG A 221 15.61 -20.07 -6.29
C ARG A 221 16.38 -18.95 -5.59
N GLY A 222 15.79 -17.75 -5.48
CA GLY A 222 16.43 -16.58 -4.87
C GLY A 222 17.56 -15.95 -5.70
N GLU A 223 17.73 -16.35 -6.97
CA GLU A 223 18.80 -15.91 -7.86
C GLU A 223 18.47 -14.59 -8.58
N PHE A 224 17.19 -14.23 -8.65
CA PHE A 224 16.71 -13.09 -9.43
C PHE A 224 16.98 -11.72 -8.77
N LEU A 225 16.66 -11.56 -7.48
CA LEU A 225 16.86 -10.27 -6.79
C LEU A 225 18.36 -9.91 -6.63
N PRO A 226 19.26 -10.86 -6.32
CA PRO A 226 20.70 -10.59 -6.32
C PRO A 226 21.22 -10.13 -7.69
N THR A 227 20.79 -10.76 -8.79
CA THR A 227 21.21 -10.38 -10.15
C THR A 227 20.68 -9.01 -10.57
N VAL A 228 19.45 -8.65 -10.19
CA VAL A 228 18.90 -7.28 -10.35
C VAL A 228 19.72 -6.25 -9.57
N TRP A 229 20.10 -6.55 -8.32
CA TRP A 229 20.92 -5.65 -7.51
C TRP A 229 22.36 -5.53 -7.97
N GLU A 230 22.93 -6.58 -8.55
CA GLU A 230 24.25 -6.52 -9.18
C GLU A 230 24.20 -5.70 -10.48
N ALA A 231 23.20 -5.89 -11.33
CA ALA A 231 23.00 -5.08 -12.53
C ALA A 231 22.77 -3.59 -12.20
N MET A 232 22.02 -3.30 -11.14
CA MET A 232 21.80 -1.93 -10.64
C MET A 232 23.09 -1.31 -10.11
N ARG A 233 23.87 -2.06 -9.31
CA ARG A 233 25.17 -1.58 -8.79
C ARG A 233 26.17 -1.34 -9.93
N ALA A 234 26.25 -2.23 -10.91
CA ALA A 234 27.12 -2.08 -12.08
C ALA A 234 26.78 -0.83 -12.91
N ARG A 235 25.49 -0.45 -12.99
CA ARG A 235 25.05 0.79 -13.65
C ARG A 235 25.35 2.04 -12.82
N ALA A 236 25.09 2.00 -11.51
CA ALA A 236 25.40 3.12 -10.62
C ALA A 236 26.89 3.49 -10.62
N VAL A 237 27.78 2.49 -10.77
CA VAL A 237 29.24 2.72 -10.91
C VAL A 237 29.61 3.34 -12.26
N LYS A 238 28.84 3.08 -13.31
CA LYS A 238 29.06 3.65 -14.64
C LYS A 238 28.64 5.13 -14.75
N ASP A 239 27.70 5.56 -13.88
CA ASP A 239 27.06 6.89 -13.91
C ASP A 239 27.45 7.81 -12.72
N GLY A 240 28.48 7.46 -11.94
CA GLY A 240 28.96 8.28 -10.81
C GLY A 240 29.69 9.58 -11.23
N PRO A 241 29.57 10.70 -10.48
CA PRO A 241 29.98 12.02 -10.94
C PRO A 241 31.51 12.20 -10.95
N ALA A 242 32.03 12.58 -12.10
CA ALA A 242 33.24 13.37 -12.19
C ALA A 242 33.02 14.70 -11.44
N GLY A 243 33.70 14.87 -10.30
CA GLY A 243 34.02 16.14 -9.65
C GLY A 243 32.86 17.00 -9.18
N ARG A 244 32.52 16.93 -7.89
CA ARG A 244 33.10 17.73 -6.80
C ARG A 244 32.51 17.28 -5.46
#